data_AF-A0A536DHC3-F1
#
_entry.id   AF-A0A536DHC3-F1
#
_cell.length_a   1.000
_cell.length_b   1.000
_cell.length_c   1.000
_cell.angle_alpha   90.00
_cell.angle_beta   90.00
_cell.angle_gamma   90.00
#
_symmetry.space_group_name_H-M   'P 1'
#
loop_
_entity.id
_entity.type
_entity.pdbx_description
1 polymer ?
#
loop_
_entity_poly.entity_id
_entity_poly.type
_entity_poly.pdbx_seq_one_letter_code
_entity_poly.pdbx_strand_id
1 'polypeptide(L)' 'INAPQVAVAINGEVLPRDSWSQTEVRAGDTVEVVRAVGGG' A
#
# COMPACT_ATOMS: atom_id res chain seq x y z
N ILE A 1 -2.80 14.17 -4.39
CA ILE A 1 -3.07 12.91 -3.65
C ILE A 1 -2.70 13.13 -2.19
N ASN A 2 -3.67 13.02 -1.28
CA ASN A 2 -3.41 13.11 0.16
C ASN A 2 -2.99 11.72 0.67
N ALA A 3 -1.73 11.58 1.07
CA ALA A 3 -1.15 10.30 1.51
C ALA A 3 -1.81 9.60 2.72
N PRO A 4 -2.54 10.28 3.63
CA PRO A 4 -3.25 9.59 4.71
C PRO A 4 -4.37 8.66 4.23
N GLN A 5 -4.84 8.83 2.99
CA GLN A 5 -5.93 8.05 2.41
C GLN A 5 -5.42 6.96 1.46
N VAL A 6 -4.17 6.52 1.58
CA VAL A 6 -3.59 5.52 0.68
C VAL A 6 -3.22 4.27 1.47
N ALA A 7 -3.63 3.11 0.98
CA ALA A 7 -3.15 1.81 1.43
C ALA A 7 -2.38 1.13 0.30
N VAL A 8 -1.32 0.42 0.67
CA VAL A 8 -0.46 -0.33 -0.25
C VAL A 8 -0.50 -1.79 0.17
N ALA A 9 -0.64 -2.70 -0.78
CA ALA A 9 -0.50 -4.13 -0.56
C ALA A 9 0.50 -4.74 -1.54
N ILE A 10 1.23 -5.77 -1.09
CA ILE A 10 2.09 -6.60 -1.93
C ILE A 10 1.56 -8.03 -1.88
N ASN A 11 1.28 -8.62 -3.05
CA ASN A 11 0.78 -9.99 -3.18
C ASN A 11 -0.48 -10.26 -2.33
N GLY A 12 -1.34 -9.24 -2.18
CA GLY A 12 -2.58 -9.29 -1.38
C GLY A 12 -2.42 -8.97 0.11
N GLU A 13 -1.19 -8.73 0.60
CA GLU A 13 -0.93 -8.37 2.00
C GLU A 13 -0.76 -6.86 2.16
N VAL A 14 -1.62 -6.22 2.97
CA VAL A 14 -1.56 -4.78 3.23
C VAL A 14 -0.37 -4.44 4.11
N LEU A 15 0.44 -3.49 3.67
CA LEU A 15 1.64 -3.03 4.39
C LEU A 15 1.33 -1.87 5.34
N PRO A 16 1.79 -1.93 6.61
CA PRO A 16 1.84 -0.78 7.51
C PRO A 16 2.58 0.40 6.88
N ARG A 17 2.10 1.62 7.11
CA ARG A 17 2.63 2.82 6.44
C ARG A 17 4.08 3.15 6.80
N ASP A 18 4.50 2.79 8.00
CA ASP A 18 5.87 2.95 8.50
C ASP A 18 6.86 1.95 7.87
N SER A 19 6.39 0.80 7.36
CA SER A 19 7.24 -0.20 6.69
C SER A 19 7.51 0.11 5.22
N TRP A 20 6.79 1.05 4.61
CA TRP A 20 6.88 1.31 3.16
C TRP A 20 8.30 1.67 2.71
N SER A 21 9.02 2.47 3.49
CA SER A 21 10.39 2.89 3.14
C SER A 21 11.42 1.77 3.23
N GLN A 22 11.09 0.68 3.95
CA GLN A 22 11.97 -0.46 4.17
C GLN A 22 11.56 -1.68 3.33
N THR A 23 10.35 -1.66 2.77
CA THR A 23 9.83 -2.77 1.97
C THR A 23 10.32 -2.66 0.54
N GLU A 24 11.12 -3.65 0.11
CA GLU A 24 11.61 -3.77 -1.25
C GLU A 24 10.61 -4.56 -2.10
N VAL A 25 10.24 -4.02 -3.27
CA VAL A 25 9.42 -4.71 -4.27
C VAL A 25 10.34 -5.48 -5.21
N ARG A 26 10.05 -6.76 -5.44
CA ARG A 26 10.85 -7.64 -6.30
C ARG A 26 10.12 -7.91 -7.62
N ALA A 27 10.90 -8.34 -8.61
CA ALA A 27 10.32 -8.78 -9.88
C ALA A 27 9.35 -9.94 -9.66
N GLY A 28 8.14 -9.81 -10.19
CA GLY A 28 7.05 -10.79 -10.00
C GLY A 28 6.07 -10.45 -8.89
N ASP A 29 6.38 -9.48 -8.02
CA ASP A 29 5.42 -9.01 -7.02
C ASP A 29 4.27 -8.24 -7.67
N THR A 30 3.07 -8.45 -7.16
CA THR A 30 1.90 -7.63 -7.49
C THR A 30 1.75 -6.54 -6.43
N VAL A 31 1.80 -5.28 -6.85
CA VAL A 31 1.62 -4.13 -5.96
C VAL A 31 0.27 -3.49 -6.21
N GLU A 32 -0.54 -3.39 -5.16
CA GLU A 32 -1.86 -2.75 -5.19
C GLU A 32 -1.80 -1.46 -4.39
N VAL A 33 -2.24 -0.35 -5.00
CA VAL A 33 -2.30 0.96 -4.33
C VAL A 33 -3.72 1.47 -4.43
N VAL A 34 -4.40 1.53 -3.29
CA VAL A 34 -5.80 1.96 -3.23
C VAL A 34 -5.94 3.25 -2.44
N ARG A 35 -6.85 4.11 -2.89
CA ARG A 35 -7.26 5.27 -2.11
C ARG A 35 -8.46 4.88 -1.25
N ALA A 36 -8.30 4.94 0.06
CA ALA A 36 -9.42 4.87 0.99
C ALA A 36 -10.35 6.06 0.71
N VAL A 37 -11.53 5.77 0.20
CA VAL A 37 -12.66 6.70 0.22
C VAL A 37 -13.36 6.46 1.54
N GLY A 38 -13.37 7.46 2.42
CA GLY A 38 -14.08 7.36 3.70
C GLY A 38 -15.58 7.19 3.44
N GLY A 39 -16.06 5.95 3.50
CA GLY A 39 -17.46 5.63 3.73
C GLY A 39 -17.62 5.41 5.22
N GLY A 40 -18.66 5.99 5.82
CA GLY A 40 -18.92 5.96 7.26
C GLY A 40 -19.04 4.56 7.85
#